data_AF-A0A014NV20-F1
#
_entry.id   AF-A0A014NV20-F1
#
_cell.length_a   1.000
_cell.length_b   1.000
_cell.length_c   1.000
_cell.angle_alpha   90.00
_cell.angle_beta   90.00
_cell.angle_gamma   90.00
#
_symmetry.space_group_name_H-M   'P 1'
#
loop_
_entity.id
_entity.type
_entity.pdbx_description
1 polymer ?
#
loop_
_entity_poly.entity_id
_entity_poly.type
_entity_poly.pdbx_seq_one_letter_code
_entity_poly.pdbx_strand_id
1 'polypeptide(L)'
;MLEFLLEADPTSPYRPQVRLTACLPQTAADPPNGLYMGDPHVQGLVKAALLFPDLALRQRLADLLSVTDQPGLLDALETEFRTRVRLRTTFIGAAPPGHETGCCLWRGGEPDSFLKIVCANPNLPRPPAQPGDIDLSLLALLKDRTDLLPAFEQGALAVRLQEYLDTWLPAPVHDRCRRALRDLPAREGVTAVCQQAMLGDAEAIAAARDAGYRPASPAWTPIFLLLTRQFSAYREADPNGRVLQLTCSIDGLRIEKRVIIDRILALLDTDLPDDVAAAVRRSLRDLGPLSDSPVEDLERSNMRRALLAHAIKLEPEAVAAVVDAGYLPKDGDRELLPLLFLTEQFKRYAREDPNGTRLRAVLAENRYLYEHEHFRTVAERADRPDPWPPEERSPSGDRTSTVHVSTWLSSFDAGGHF
;
A
#
# COMPACT_ATOMS: atom_id res chain seq x y z
N MET A 1 41.03 24.28 -3.03
CA MET A 1 40.54 23.78 -1.71
C MET A 1 40.29 22.27 -1.72
N LEU A 2 39.84 21.65 -2.82
CA LEU A 2 39.69 20.19 -2.94
C LEU A 2 40.95 19.43 -3.39
N GLU A 3 41.92 20.07 -4.05
CA GLU A 3 43.25 19.45 -4.29
C GLU A 3 43.97 19.11 -2.98
N PHE A 4 43.70 19.87 -1.92
CA PHE A 4 44.18 19.59 -0.56
C PHE A 4 43.49 18.40 0.12
N LEU A 5 42.48 17.79 -0.51
CA LEU A 5 41.74 16.65 0.04
C LEU A 5 42.12 15.32 -0.61
N LEU A 6 42.83 15.30 -1.75
CA LEU A 6 43.14 14.08 -2.51
C LEU A 6 44.55 14.17 -3.07
N GLU A 7 45.55 13.75 -2.28
CA GLU A 7 46.94 13.65 -2.75
C GLU A 7 47.26 12.21 -3.16
N ALA A 8 48.15 12.03 -4.15
CA ALA A 8 48.65 10.70 -4.47
C ALA A 8 49.39 10.12 -3.27
N ASP A 9 48.95 8.97 -2.78
CA ASP A 9 49.55 8.28 -1.65
C ASP A 9 49.95 6.87 -2.05
N PRO A 10 51.22 6.68 -2.49
CA PRO A 10 51.72 5.38 -2.92
C PRO A 10 51.72 4.34 -1.79
N THR A 11 51.55 4.76 -0.53
CA THR A 11 51.45 3.87 0.63
C THR A 11 50.02 3.43 0.95
N SER A 12 49.02 4.03 0.29
CA SER A 12 47.62 3.64 0.43
C SER A 12 47.40 2.23 -0.12
N PRO A 13 46.75 1.33 0.65
CA PRO A 13 46.38 0.01 0.16
C PRO A 13 45.16 0.07 -0.79
N TYR A 14 44.48 1.21 -0.86
CA TYR A 14 43.25 1.43 -1.62
C TYR A 14 43.55 1.93 -3.04
N ARG A 15 42.65 1.62 -3.97
CA ARG A 15 42.68 2.04 -5.37
C ARG A 15 41.54 3.02 -5.67
N PRO A 16 41.81 4.15 -6.33
CA PRO A 16 43.14 4.67 -6.66
C PRO A 16 43.92 5.06 -5.40
N GLN A 17 45.26 5.06 -5.50
CA GLN A 17 46.17 5.36 -4.40
C GLN A 17 46.15 6.85 -4.04
N VAL A 18 45.07 7.28 -3.38
CA VAL A 18 44.87 8.65 -2.95
C VAL A 18 44.68 8.72 -1.44
N ARG A 19 45.23 9.75 -0.82
CA ARG A 19 45.04 10.08 0.59
C ARG A 19 44.02 11.19 0.73
N LEU A 20 43.04 10.95 1.61
CA LEU A 20 42.12 11.98 2.09
C LEU A 20 42.84 12.87 3.11
N THR A 21 43.51 13.92 2.63
CA THR A 21 44.51 14.69 3.39
C THR A 21 43.97 15.53 4.54
N ALA A 22 42.66 15.78 4.63
CA ALA A 22 42.10 16.61 5.71
C ALA A 22 41.16 15.89 6.71
N CYS A 23 40.79 14.61 6.52
CA CYS A 23 39.62 14.08 7.25
C CYS A 23 39.66 12.60 7.67
N LEU A 24 40.81 11.91 7.77
CA LEU A 24 40.79 10.54 8.30
C LEU A 24 42.01 10.22 9.19
N PRO A 25 41.83 9.72 10.44
CA PRO A 25 42.84 8.88 11.04
C PRO A 25 43.00 7.62 10.15
N GLN A 26 44.24 7.36 9.72
CA GLN A 26 44.61 6.23 8.84
C GLN A 26 44.35 4.84 9.45
N THR A 27 43.94 4.80 10.71
CA THR A 27 43.54 3.60 11.44
C THR A 27 42.03 3.56 11.53
N ALA A 28 41.37 3.10 10.46
CA ALA A 28 40.06 2.51 10.61
C ALA A 28 40.26 1.22 11.41
N ALA A 29 40.22 1.31 12.74
CA ALA A 29 39.83 0.13 13.51
C ALA A 29 38.46 -0.27 12.98
N ASP A 30 38.29 -1.53 12.56
CA ASP A 30 37.01 -2.05 12.14
C ASP A 30 35.97 -1.64 13.19
N PRO A 31 34.94 -0.84 12.83
CA PRO A 31 33.89 -0.53 13.78
C PRO A 31 33.28 -1.88 14.19
N PRO A 32 33.08 -2.15 15.49
CA PRO A 32 32.72 -3.48 15.98
C PRO A 32 31.41 -4.03 15.40
N ASN A 33 30.62 -3.19 14.70
CA ASN A 33 29.33 -3.53 14.09
C ASN A 33 29.21 -3.10 12.60
N GLY A 34 30.31 -2.84 11.88
CA GLY A 34 30.27 -2.57 10.43
C GLY A 34 29.60 -1.25 9.99
N LEU A 35 29.22 -0.37 10.92
CA LEU A 35 28.67 0.96 10.61
C LEU A 35 29.68 2.05 10.93
N TYR A 36 30.36 2.53 9.88
CA TYR A 36 31.13 3.76 9.94
C TYR A 36 30.15 4.95 9.98
N MET A 37 30.07 5.63 11.12
CA MET A 37 29.39 6.93 11.24
C MET A 37 30.26 7.95 10.51
N GLY A 38 30.10 8.02 9.19
CA GLY A 38 31.06 8.67 8.30
C GLY A 38 31.43 10.11 8.69
N ASP A 39 32.68 10.48 8.45
CA ASP A 39 33.11 11.88 8.56
C ASP A 39 32.23 12.74 7.62
N PRO A 40 31.55 13.80 8.12
CA PRO A 40 30.66 14.65 7.33
C PRO A 40 31.38 15.29 6.13
N HIS A 41 32.70 15.45 6.18
CA HIS A 41 33.49 15.97 5.08
C HIS A 41 33.60 14.97 3.90
N VAL A 42 33.53 13.66 4.15
CA VAL A 42 33.54 12.63 3.10
C VAL A 42 32.23 12.63 2.33
N GLN A 43 31.09 12.83 3.00
CA GLN A 43 29.81 13.06 2.32
C GLN A 43 29.82 14.34 1.46
N GLY A 44 30.58 15.36 1.91
CA GLY A 44 30.82 16.58 1.14
C GLY A 44 31.48 16.32 -0.23
N LEU A 45 32.35 15.30 -0.34
CA LEU A 45 32.99 14.93 -1.60
C LEU A 45 32.00 14.36 -2.61
N VAL A 46 31.06 13.52 -2.16
CA VAL A 46 30.00 12.98 -3.02
C VAL A 46 29.11 14.12 -3.54
N LYS A 47 28.72 15.06 -2.68
CA LYS A 47 27.94 16.25 -3.10
C LYS A 47 28.73 17.13 -4.08
N ALA A 48 30.03 17.32 -3.85
CA ALA A 48 30.90 18.07 -4.75
C ALA A 48 31.00 17.40 -6.14
N ALA A 49 31.11 16.07 -6.21
CA ALA A 49 31.11 15.34 -7.48
C ALA A 49 29.83 15.54 -8.33
N LEU A 50 28.75 16.05 -7.73
CA LEU A 50 27.48 16.29 -8.41
C LEU A 50 27.23 17.77 -8.72
N LEU A 51 27.54 18.66 -7.76
CA LEU A 51 27.09 20.05 -7.79
C LEU A 51 28.22 21.08 -7.86
N PHE A 52 29.49 20.66 -7.82
CA PHE A 52 30.58 21.62 -7.78
C PHE A 52 30.64 22.47 -9.08
N PRO A 53 30.81 23.81 -8.98
CA PRO A 53 30.74 24.71 -10.15
C PRO A 53 31.84 24.45 -11.19
N ASP A 54 33.02 24.03 -10.76
CA ASP A 54 34.11 23.67 -11.66
C ASP A 54 33.87 22.29 -12.30
N LEU A 55 33.60 22.30 -13.61
CA LEU A 55 33.34 21.11 -14.41
C LEU A 55 34.52 20.11 -14.39
N ALA A 56 35.75 20.59 -14.49
CA ALA A 56 36.92 19.72 -14.57
C ALA A 56 37.16 19.01 -13.24
N LEU A 57 37.03 19.74 -12.13
CA LEU A 57 37.13 19.16 -10.80
C LEU A 57 35.97 18.20 -10.50
N ARG A 58 34.75 18.56 -10.91
CA ARG A 58 33.58 17.68 -10.78
C ARG A 58 33.78 16.36 -11.52
N GLN A 59 34.31 16.40 -12.75
CA GLN A 59 34.61 15.19 -13.51
C GLN A 59 35.68 14.33 -12.83
N ARG A 60 36.77 14.92 -12.34
CA ARG A 60 37.83 14.19 -11.61
C ARG A 60 37.30 13.50 -10.35
N LEU A 61 36.41 14.17 -9.60
CA LEU A 61 35.77 13.58 -8.42
C LEU A 61 34.82 12.44 -8.81
N ALA A 62 34.04 12.61 -9.87
CA ALA A 62 33.19 11.54 -10.40
C ALA A 62 34.02 10.33 -10.86
N ASP A 63 35.11 10.54 -11.58
CA ASP A 63 36.02 9.47 -12.03
C ASP A 63 36.61 8.73 -10.83
N LEU A 64 37.11 9.45 -9.81
CA LEU A 64 37.59 8.86 -8.56
C LEU A 64 36.53 7.98 -7.88
N LEU A 65 35.34 8.54 -7.66
CA LEU A 65 34.24 7.82 -7.01
C LEU A 65 33.74 6.63 -7.83
N SER A 66 33.95 6.65 -9.15
CA SER A 66 33.56 5.57 -10.07
C SER A 66 34.51 4.38 -10.05
N VAL A 67 35.66 4.45 -9.38
CA VAL A 67 36.62 3.33 -9.31
C VAL A 67 37.13 3.03 -7.91
N THR A 68 36.84 3.89 -6.93
CA THR A 68 37.38 3.78 -5.57
C THR A 68 36.96 2.48 -4.88
N ASP A 69 37.89 1.85 -4.16
CA ASP A 69 37.62 0.79 -3.18
C ASP A 69 37.73 1.28 -1.72
N GLN A 70 37.93 2.59 -1.51
CA GLN A 70 38.13 3.16 -0.19
C GLN A 70 36.83 3.07 0.65
N PRO A 71 36.82 2.37 1.81
CA PRO A 71 35.60 2.08 2.56
C PRO A 71 34.75 3.31 2.90
N GLY A 72 35.36 4.39 3.40
CA GLY A 72 34.62 5.61 3.76
C GLY A 72 33.95 6.32 2.58
N LEU A 73 34.54 6.25 1.37
CA LEU A 73 33.91 6.80 0.16
C LEU A 73 32.77 5.89 -0.32
N LEU A 74 32.94 4.57 -0.22
CA LEU A 74 31.87 3.61 -0.52
C LEU A 74 30.68 3.78 0.44
N ASP A 75 30.94 3.98 1.75
CA ASP A 75 29.91 4.27 2.75
C ASP A 75 29.16 5.57 2.43
N ALA A 76 29.87 6.61 2.00
CA ALA A 76 29.26 7.87 1.61
C ALA A 76 28.40 7.74 0.34
N LEU A 77 28.83 6.95 -0.65
CA LEU A 77 28.05 6.63 -1.84
C LEU A 77 26.78 5.85 -1.50
N GLU A 78 26.88 4.80 -0.68
CA GLU A 78 25.70 4.04 -0.24
C GLU A 78 24.74 4.88 0.62
N THR A 79 25.27 5.78 1.45
CA THR A 79 24.44 6.70 2.25
C THR A 79 23.66 7.66 1.36
N GLU A 80 24.32 8.29 0.39
CA GLU A 80 23.65 9.17 -0.59
C GLU A 80 22.70 8.38 -1.51
N PHE A 81 22.98 7.11 -1.77
CA PHE A 81 22.06 6.25 -2.51
C PHE A 81 20.77 6.00 -1.72
N ARG A 82 20.87 5.63 -0.43
CA ARG A 82 19.69 5.44 0.44
C ARG A 82 18.80 6.69 0.48
N THR A 83 19.39 7.89 0.60
CA THR A 83 18.60 9.14 0.65
C THR A 83 17.83 9.42 -0.64
N ARG A 84 18.34 8.95 -1.79
CA ARG A 84 17.72 9.13 -3.11
C ARG A 84 16.73 8.04 -3.51
N VAL A 85 16.90 6.82 -2.97
CA VAL A 85 16.02 5.69 -3.26
C VAL A 85 14.73 5.72 -2.46
N ARG A 86 14.73 6.34 -1.28
CA ARG A 86 13.51 6.48 -0.46
C ARG A 86 12.38 7.07 -1.28
N LEU A 87 11.43 6.20 -1.62
CA LEU A 87 10.26 6.52 -2.41
C LEU A 87 9.49 7.61 -1.69
N ARG A 88 9.44 8.82 -2.27
CA ARG A 88 8.58 9.88 -1.73
C ARG A 88 7.12 9.49 -1.99
N THR A 89 6.28 9.62 -0.98
CA THR A 89 4.86 9.22 -0.93
C THR A 89 3.91 10.06 -1.79
N THR A 90 4.31 10.49 -2.98
CA THR A 90 3.48 11.38 -3.80
C THR A 90 3.51 10.99 -5.27
N PHE A 91 2.29 10.80 -5.80
CA PHE A 91 1.86 10.50 -7.17
C PHE A 91 1.59 9.02 -7.51
N ILE A 92 0.31 8.65 -7.36
CA ILE A 92 -0.34 7.52 -8.05
C ILE A 92 -0.97 8.11 -9.33
N GLY A 93 -0.51 7.70 -10.52
CA GLY A 93 -1.09 8.13 -11.80
C GLY A 93 -0.07 8.67 -12.83
N ALA A 94 -0.38 8.47 -14.12
CA ALA A 94 0.52 8.39 -15.27
C ALA A 94 1.58 9.49 -15.42
N ALA A 95 2.78 9.10 -15.86
CA ALA A 95 3.81 10.05 -16.26
C ALA A 95 4.32 9.73 -17.70
N PRO A 96 4.01 10.61 -18.68
CA PRO A 96 4.68 10.77 -19.98
C PRO A 96 5.32 12.19 -20.13
N PRO A 97 6.22 12.44 -21.11
CA PRO A 97 7.72 12.47 -21.05
C PRO A 97 8.36 13.44 -20.02
N GLY A 98 9.32 12.97 -19.20
CA GLY A 98 10.02 13.76 -18.15
C GLY A 98 10.00 13.16 -16.73
N HIS A 99 9.85 11.84 -16.60
CA HIS A 99 9.35 11.16 -15.39
C HIS A 99 10.26 11.22 -14.18
N GLU A 100 9.82 12.01 -13.19
CA GLU A 100 10.25 11.90 -11.80
C GLU A 100 9.79 10.53 -11.27
N THR A 101 10.67 9.56 -11.46
CA THR A 101 10.64 8.31 -10.69
C THR A 101 10.57 8.68 -9.21
N GLY A 102 9.80 7.96 -8.39
CA GLY A 102 9.78 8.14 -6.94
C GLY A 102 11.18 8.07 -6.29
N CYS A 103 12.18 7.56 -7.01
CA CYS A 103 13.61 7.66 -6.74
C CYS A 103 14.28 8.82 -7.50
N CYS A 104 15.04 9.69 -6.83
CA CYS A 104 15.79 10.79 -7.45
C CYS A 104 17.10 10.31 -8.13
N LEU A 105 17.01 9.29 -8.98
CA LEU A 105 18.15 8.62 -9.65
C LEU A 105 18.12 8.74 -11.18
N TRP A 106 16.97 9.11 -11.76
CA TRP A 106 16.81 9.33 -13.20
C TRP A 106 16.40 10.77 -13.49
N ARG A 107 16.82 11.29 -14.64
CA ARG A 107 16.39 12.59 -15.15
C ARG A 107 16.08 12.46 -16.64
N GLY A 108 14.80 12.62 -17.00
CA GLY A 108 14.36 12.51 -18.40
C GLY A 108 14.54 11.11 -18.98
N GLY A 109 14.43 10.06 -18.17
CA GLY A 109 14.61 8.66 -18.57
C GLY A 109 16.06 8.16 -18.56
N GLU A 110 17.04 9.06 -18.43
CA GLU A 110 18.46 8.72 -18.35
C GLU A 110 18.96 8.66 -16.90
N PRO A 111 19.92 7.79 -16.57
CA PRO A 111 20.60 7.82 -15.28
C PRO A 111 21.20 9.20 -15.00
N ASP A 112 20.96 9.73 -13.80
CA ASP A 112 21.60 10.97 -13.37
C ASP A 112 23.11 10.78 -13.14
N SER A 113 23.83 11.88 -12.92
CA SER A 113 25.29 11.82 -12.71
C SER A 113 25.68 10.94 -11.52
N PHE A 114 24.83 10.85 -10.50
CA PHE A 114 25.11 10.06 -9.31
C PHE A 114 24.95 8.57 -9.58
N LEU A 115 23.84 8.17 -10.23
CA LEU A 115 23.60 6.79 -10.63
C LEU A 115 24.69 6.30 -11.59
N LYS A 116 25.20 7.16 -12.48
CA LYS A 116 26.36 6.84 -13.35
C LYS A 116 27.61 6.49 -12.54
N ILE A 117 27.95 7.29 -11.53
CA ILE A 117 29.11 7.04 -10.65
C ILE A 117 28.95 5.70 -9.92
N VAL A 118 27.79 5.46 -9.30
CA VAL A 118 27.52 4.26 -8.51
C VAL A 118 27.47 2.99 -9.39
N CYS A 119 26.87 3.07 -10.57
CA CYS A 119 26.86 1.98 -11.54
C CYS A 119 28.26 1.67 -12.08
N ALA A 120 29.12 2.67 -12.27
CA ALA A 120 30.49 2.48 -12.74
C ALA A 120 31.41 1.84 -11.67
N ASN A 121 31.18 2.10 -10.37
CA ASN A 121 32.05 1.60 -9.31
C ASN A 121 31.98 0.06 -9.14
N PRO A 122 33.05 -0.70 -9.45
CA PRO A 122 33.02 -2.16 -9.39
C PRO A 122 32.91 -2.72 -7.97
N ASN A 123 33.21 -1.92 -6.95
CA ASN A 123 33.17 -2.32 -5.53
C ASN A 123 31.78 -2.11 -4.91
N LEU A 124 30.80 -1.66 -5.71
CA LEU A 124 29.39 -1.54 -5.31
C LEU A 124 28.49 -2.48 -6.15
N PRO A 125 27.39 -2.99 -5.57
CA PRO A 125 27.03 -2.93 -4.16
C PRO A 125 27.89 -3.87 -3.31
N ARG A 126 28.09 -3.50 -2.04
CA ARG A 126 28.64 -4.40 -1.02
C ARG A 126 27.51 -5.23 -0.40
N PRO A 127 27.84 -6.36 0.25
CA PRO A 127 26.86 -7.05 1.11
C PRO A 127 26.26 -6.07 2.12
N PRO A 128 24.97 -6.18 2.45
CA PRO A 128 24.33 -5.28 3.41
C PRO A 128 25.02 -5.39 4.78
N ALA A 129 25.29 -4.25 5.42
CA ALA A 129 25.89 -4.22 6.76
C ALA A 129 24.90 -4.76 7.81
N GLN A 130 23.60 -4.51 7.60
CA GLN A 130 22.52 -5.05 8.40
C GLN A 130 21.40 -5.58 7.50
N PRO A 131 20.67 -6.64 7.91
CA PRO A 131 19.52 -7.14 7.14
C PRO A 131 18.46 -6.07 6.83
N GLY A 132 18.34 -5.05 7.70
CA GLY A 132 17.41 -3.93 7.54
C GLY A 132 17.82 -2.86 6.51
N ASP A 133 18.99 -2.97 5.86
CA ASP A 133 19.45 -2.04 4.82
C ASP A 133 18.70 -2.18 3.48
N ILE A 134 17.38 -2.41 3.52
CA ILE A 134 16.53 -2.81 2.39
C ILE A 134 16.60 -1.83 1.21
N ASP A 135 16.82 -0.54 1.46
CA ASP A 135 16.97 0.48 0.41
C ASP A 135 18.16 0.18 -0.54
N LEU A 136 19.18 -0.55 -0.09
CA LEU A 136 20.33 -0.96 -0.93
C LEU A 136 20.00 -2.13 -1.87
N SER A 137 18.85 -2.80 -1.69
CA SER A 137 18.43 -3.88 -2.60
C SER A 137 18.24 -3.38 -4.04
N LEU A 138 17.80 -2.13 -4.24
CA LEU A 138 17.72 -1.53 -5.58
C LEU A 138 19.09 -1.47 -6.26
N LEU A 139 20.16 -1.19 -5.51
CA LEU A 139 21.51 -1.14 -6.07
C LEU A 139 21.96 -2.53 -6.53
N ALA A 140 21.66 -3.58 -5.74
CA ALA A 140 21.89 -4.97 -6.12
C ALA A 140 21.14 -5.32 -7.42
N LEU A 141 19.88 -4.92 -7.54
CA LEU A 141 19.07 -5.15 -8.74
C LEU A 141 19.57 -4.36 -9.96
N LEU A 142 19.97 -3.11 -9.79
CA LEU A 142 20.52 -2.27 -10.87
C LEU A 142 21.80 -2.89 -11.44
N LYS A 143 22.65 -3.43 -10.57
CA LYS A 143 23.96 -4.01 -10.93
C LYS A 143 23.94 -5.52 -11.16
N ASP A 144 22.75 -6.11 -11.22
CA ASP A 144 22.54 -7.55 -11.44
C ASP A 144 23.20 -8.47 -10.40
N ARG A 145 23.43 -7.96 -9.19
CA ARG A 145 24.02 -8.69 -8.06
C ARG A 145 22.93 -9.31 -7.20
N THR A 146 22.08 -10.12 -7.84
CA THR A 146 20.96 -10.81 -7.18
C THR A 146 21.41 -11.82 -6.13
N ASP A 147 22.68 -12.25 -6.20
CA ASP A 147 23.37 -13.08 -5.20
C ASP A 147 23.40 -12.44 -3.80
N LEU A 148 23.27 -11.11 -3.70
CA LEU A 148 23.26 -10.40 -2.42
C LEU A 148 21.87 -10.31 -1.77
N LEU A 149 20.79 -10.58 -2.53
CA LEU A 149 19.42 -10.44 -2.04
C LEU A 149 19.07 -11.33 -0.83
N PRO A 150 19.59 -12.56 -0.69
CA PRO A 150 19.34 -13.39 0.48
C PRO A 150 19.84 -12.79 1.82
N ALA A 151 20.78 -11.84 1.79
CA ALA A 151 21.35 -11.24 3.00
C ALA A 151 20.45 -10.16 3.64
N PHE A 152 19.42 -9.71 2.92
CA PHE A 152 18.45 -8.73 3.42
C PHE A 152 17.35 -9.40 4.25
N GLU A 153 16.64 -8.61 5.06
CA GLU A 153 15.44 -9.07 5.77
C GLU A 153 14.32 -9.39 4.76
N GLN A 154 13.97 -10.66 4.64
CA GLN A 154 13.21 -11.18 3.49
C GLN A 154 11.76 -10.70 3.43
N GLY A 155 11.14 -10.42 4.58
CA GLY A 155 9.78 -9.87 4.64
C GLY A 155 9.76 -8.44 4.07
N ALA A 156 10.64 -7.58 4.57
CA ALA A 156 10.78 -6.22 4.05
C ALA A 156 11.31 -6.17 2.61
N LEU A 157 12.18 -7.10 2.21
CA LEU A 157 12.63 -7.21 0.82
C LEU A 157 11.45 -7.48 -0.12
N ALA A 158 10.59 -8.45 0.20
CA ALA A 158 9.44 -8.78 -0.64
C ALA A 158 8.50 -7.57 -0.84
N VAL A 159 8.21 -6.83 0.24
CA VAL A 159 7.41 -5.59 0.17
C VAL A 159 8.11 -4.55 -0.70
N ARG A 160 9.42 -4.36 -0.51
CA ARG A 160 10.18 -3.37 -1.27
C ARG A 160 10.26 -3.71 -2.77
N LEU A 161 10.38 -4.99 -3.12
CA LEU A 161 10.41 -5.46 -4.51
C LEU A 161 9.07 -5.17 -5.23
N GLN A 162 7.94 -5.29 -4.52
CA GLN A 162 6.62 -4.92 -5.05
C GLN A 162 6.50 -3.41 -5.23
N GLU A 163 6.94 -2.63 -4.24
CA GLU A 163 6.98 -1.16 -4.38
C GLU A 163 7.83 -0.74 -5.58
N TYR A 164 8.93 -1.44 -5.89
CA TYR A 164 9.71 -1.19 -7.10
C TYR A 164 8.94 -1.51 -8.39
N LEU A 165 8.13 -2.56 -8.42
CA LEU A 165 7.32 -2.91 -9.59
C LEU A 165 6.18 -1.92 -9.85
N ASP A 166 5.68 -1.27 -8.80
CA ASP A 166 4.70 -0.18 -8.90
C ASP A 166 5.32 1.16 -9.30
N THR A 167 6.66 1.24 -9.34
CA THR A 167 7.37 2.45 -9.76
C THR A 167 7.82 2.37 -11.22
N TRP A 168 8.21 3.51 -11.77
CA TRP A 168 8.81 3.55 -13.10
C TRP A 168 10.30 3.23 -13.00
N LEU A 169 10.69 1.96 -13.09
CA LEU A 169 12.09 1.56 -13.26
C LEU A 169 12.32 0.98 -14.65
N PRO A 170 13.59 0.91 -15.11
CA PRO A 170 13.91 0.24 -16.37
C PRO A 170 13.41 -1.21 -16.38
N ALA A 171 12.85 -1.66 -17.50
CA ALA A 171 12.29 -3.02 -17.64
C ALA A 171 13.21 -4.15 -17.17
N PRO A 172 14.54 -4.14 -17.42
CA PRO A 172 15.44 -5.16 -16.88
C PRO A 172 15.46 -5.24 -15.35
N VAL A 173 15.24 -4.12 -14.66
CA VAL A 173 15.16 -4.06 -13.19
C VAL A 173 13.85 -4.68 -12.73
N HIS A 174 12.71 -4.37 -13.37
CA HIS A 174 11.44 -5.03 -13.09
C HIS A 174 11.53 -6.55 -13.27
N ASP A 175 12.17 -7.02 -14.34
CA ASP A 175 12.33 -8.46 -14.57
C ASP A 175 13.18 -9.12 -13.49
N ARG A 176 14.20 -8.43 -12.98
CA ARG A 176 14.98 -8.90 -11.82
C ARG A 176 14.13 -8.91 -10.54
N CYS A 177 13.30 -7.90 -10.29
CA CYS A 177 12.37 -7.88 -9.16
C CYS A 177 11.40 -9.07 -9.22
N ARG A 178 10.79 -9.33 -10.38
CA ARG A 178 9.88 -10.47 -10.57
C ARG A 178 10.55 -11.82 -10.35
N ARG A 179 11.80 -11.98 -10.81
CA ARG A 179 12.60 -13.19 -10.53
C ARG A 179 12.88 -13.32 -9.05
N ALA A 180 13.34 -12.26 -8.40
CA ALA A 180 13.62 -12.26 -6.96
C ALA A 180 12.38 -12.59 -6.12
N LEU A 181 11.20 -12.11 -6.50
CA LEU A 181 9.93 -12.46 -5.84
C LEU A 181 9.55 -13.94 -6.00
N ARG A 182 9.98 -14.61 -7.07
CA ARG A 182 9.76 -16.05 -7.31
C ARG A 182 10.77 -16.94 -6.61
N ASP A 183 11.94 -16.41 -6.30
CA ASP A 183 13.07 -17.16 -5.74
C ASP A 183 13.39 -16.76 -4.29
N LEU A 184 12.37 -16.36 -3.51
CA LEU A 184 12.55 -15.98 -2.11
C LEU A 184 13.01 -17.18 -1.25
N PRO A 185 14.15 -17.08 -0.55
CA PRO A 185 14.72 -18.21 0.20
C PRO A 185 14.06 -18.44 1.57
N ALA A 186 13.42 -17.42 2.16
CA ALA A 186 12.92 -17.49 3.53
C ALA A 186 11.40 -17.38 3.62
N ARG A 187 10.84 -17.99 4.67
CA ARG A 187 9.39 -18.09 4.91
C ARG A 187 8.75 -16.72 5.14
N GLU A 188 9.48 -15.78 5.71
CA GLU A 188 9.04 -14.41 5.98
C GLU A 188 8.70 -13.68 4.68
N GLY A 189 9.58 -13.78 3.68
CA GLY A 189 9.35 -13.22 2.35
C GLY A 189 8.17 -13.88 1.64
N VAL A 190 8.10 -15.22 1.66
CA VAL A 190 6.96 -15.98 1.10
C VAL A 190 5.64 -15.56 1.76
N THR A 191 5.65 -15.35 3.09
CA THR A 191 4.47 -14.90 3.83
C THR A 191 4.03 -13.51 3.40
N ALA A 192 4.97 -12.58 3.21
CA ALA A 192 4.67 -11.23 2.72
C ALA A 192 4.07 -11.27 1.30
N VAL A 193 4.63 -12.06 0.38
CA VAL A 193 4.07 -12.25 -0.96
C VAL A 193 2.66 -12.84 -0.90
N CYS A 194 2.42 -13.85 -0.07
CA CYS A 194 1.10 -14.46 0.05
C CYS A 194 0.06 -13.47 0.59
N GLN A 195 0.43 -12.62 1.56
CA GLN A 195 -0.46 -11.58 2.09
C GLN A 195 -0.85 -10.58 1.00
N GLN A 196 0.12 -10.10 0.23
CA GLN A 196 -0.12 -9.13 -0.85
C GLN A 196 -0.92 -9.74 -2.00
N ALA A 197 -0.68 -11.01 -2.32
CA ALA A 197 -1.50 -11.74 -3.29
C ALA A 197 -2.97 -11.84 -2.86
N MET A 198 -3.24 -12.01 -1.56
CA MET A 198 -4.61 -11.99 -1.02
C MET A 198 -5.24 -10.60 -1.06
N LEU A 199 -4.45 -9.54 -0.90
CA LEU A 199 -4.91 -8.15 -1.10
C LEU A 199 -5.20 -7.83 -2.56
N GLY A 200 -4.69 -8.64 -3.49
CA GLY A 200 -4.99 -8.55 -4.91
C GLY A 200 -3.87 -7.99 -5.76
N ASP A 201 -2.66 -7.86 -5.22
CA ASP A 201 -1.49 -7.42 -5.97
C ASP A 201 -1.17 -8.40 -7.10
N ALA A 202 -1.10 -7.89 -8.34
CA ALA A 202 -1.00 -8.73 -9.53
C ALA A 202 0.35 -9.45 -9.63
N GLU A 203 1.44 -8.76 -9.27
CA GLU A 203 2.79 -9.32 -9.31
C GLU A 203 3.00 -10.35 -8.18
N ALA A 204 2.42 -10.12 -7.00
CA ALA A 204 2.40 -11.09 -5.91
C ALA A 204 1.59 -12.34 -6.26
N ILE A 205 0.42 -12.19 -6.91
CA ILE A 205 -0.38 -13.32 -7.39
C ILE A 205 0.43 -14.15 -8.39
N ALA A 206 1.09 -13.49 -9.35
CA ALA A 206 1.93 -14.17 -10.34
C ALA A 206 3.09 -14.91 -9.66
N ALA A 207 3.86 -14.23 -8.81
CA ALA A 207 4.98 -14.82 -8.09
C ALA A 207 4.55 -16.03 -7.23
N ALA A 208 3.44 -15.90 -6.50
CA ALA A 208 2.97 -16.97 -5.63
C ALA A 208 2.44 -18.18 -6.41
N ARG A 209 1.85 -17.97 -7.59
CA ARG A 209 1.46 -19.08 -8.49
C ARG A 209 2.67 -19.77 -9.08
N ASP A 210 3.58 -18.99 -9.67
CA ASP A 210 4.74 -19.52 -10.40
C ASP A 210 5.70 -20.28 -9.48
N ALA A 211 5.92 -19.76 -8.26
CA ALA A 211 6.78 -20.39 -7.27
C ALA A 211 6.06 -21.42 -6.38
N GLY A 212 4.75 -21.62 -6.57
CA GLY A 212 3.95 -22.56 -5.78
C GLY A 212 3.82 -22.18 -4.30
N TYR A 213 3.97 -20.90 -3.96
CA TYR A 213 3.90 -20.44 -2.58
C TYR A 213 2.54 -20.68 -1.95
N ARG A 214 2.57 -20.91 -0.63
CA ARG A 214 1.39 -21.14 0.20
C ARG A 214 1.46 -20.31 1.46
N PRO A 215 0.31 -19.84 1.98
CA PRO A 215 0.27 -19.15 3.27
C PRO A 215 0.90 -19.98 4.39
N ALA A 216 1.50 -19.30 5.36
CA ALA A 216 2.18 -19.96 6.47
C ALA A 216 1.26 -20.85 7.32
N SER A 217 -0.03 -20.50 7.44
CA SER A 217 -1.03 -21.32 8.13
C SER A 217 -1.91 -22.04 7.09
N PRO A 218 -2.05 -23.38 7.16
CA PRO A 218 -2.83 -24.17 6.22
C PRO A 218 -4.30 -23.75 6.12
N ALA A 219 -4.87 -23.19 7.19
CA ALA A 219 -6.26 -22.76 7.22
C ALA A 219 -6.55 -21.60 6.24
N TRP A 220 -5.52 -20.83 5.84
CA TRP A 220 -5.63 -19.78 4.81
C TRP A 220 -5.61 -20.32 3.39
N THR A 221 -5.21 -21.58 3.19
CA THR A 221 -4.99 -22.15 1.86
C THR A 221 -6.24 -22.06 0.97
N PRO A 222 -7.45 -22.42 1.43
CA PRO A 222 -8.62 -22.34 0.58
C PRO A 222 -8.92 -20.91 0.08
N ILE A 223 -8.92 -19.92 0.98
CA ILE A 223 -9.21 -18.53 0.60
C ILE A 223 -8.09 -17.96 -0.27
N PHE A 224 -6.84 -18.29 0.02
CA PHE A 224 -5.70 -17.90 -0.82
C PHE A 224 -5.83 -18.46 -2.23
N LEU A 225 -6.12 -19.75 -2.40
CA LEU A 225 -6.27 -20.39 -3.71
C LEU A 225 -7.46 -19.81 -4.48
N LEU A 226 -8.56 -19.50 -3.79
CA LEU A 226 -9.71 -18.83 -4.39
C LEU A 226 -9.35 -17.43 -4.91
N LEU A 227 -8.78 -16.57 -4.05
CA LEU A 227 -8.44 -15.18 -4.38
C LEU A 227 -7.33 -15.09 -5.43
N THR A 228 -6.43 -16.07 -5.45
CA THR A 228 -5.40 -16.23 -6.48
C THR A 228 -5.86 -17.12 -7.63
N ARG A 229 -7.17 -17.38 -7.82
CA ARG A 229 -7.78 -18.13 -8.95
C ARG A 229 -7.11 -19.47 -9.31
N GLN A 230 -6.55 -20.18 -8.33
CA GLN A 230 -5.99 -21.52 -8.50
C GLN A 230 -7.10 -22.58 -8.30
N PHE A 231 -8.12 -22.57 -9.16
CA PHE A 231 -9.39 -23.25 -8.92
C PHE A 231 -9.30 -24.78 -8.77
N SER A 232 -8.40 -25.44 -9.50
CA SER A 232 -8.20 -26.89 -9.37
C SER A 232 -7.72 -27.26 -7.95
N ALA A 233 -6.71 -26.55 -7.45
CA ALA A 233 -6.21 -26.75 -6.09
C ALA A 233 -7.22 -26.28 -5.03
N TYR A 234 -8.01 -25.23 -5.32
CA TYR A 234 -9.08 -24.77 -4.43
C TYR A 234 -10.14 -25.86 -4.19
N ARG A 235 -10.57 -26.59 -5.23
CA ARG A 235 -11.55 -27.69 -5.10
C ARG A 235 -11.07 -28.80 -4.17
N GLU A 236 -9.78 -29.11 -4.21
CA GLU A 236 -9.17 -30.11 -3.34
C GLU A 236 -9.08 -29.59 -1.89
N ALA A 237 -8.79 -28.29 -1.72
CA ALA A 237 -8.63 -27.67 -0.41
C ALA A 237 -9.96 -27.38 0.32
N ASP A 238 -11.05 -27.13 -0.40
CA ASP A 238 -12.39 -26.87 0.15
C ASP A 238 -13.49 -27.52 -0.70
N PRO A 239 -13.64 -28.85 -0.64
CA PRO A 239 -14.65 -29.57 -1.43
C PRO A 239 -16.09 -29.23 -1.04
N ASN A 240 -16.30 -28.67 0.16
CA ASN A 240 -17.62 -28.35 0.68
C ASN A 240 -18.06 -26.91 0.37
N GLY A 241 -17.15 -26.06 -0.12
CA GLY A 241 -17.43 -24.65 -0.37
C GLY A 241 -17.74 -23.86 0.91
N ARG A 242 -16.95 -24.08 1.97
CA ARG A 242 -17.09 -23.42 3.28
C ARG A 242 -15.94 -22.46 3.58
N VAL A 243 -15.25 -21.99 2.56
CA VAL A 243 -14.06 -21.12 2.63
C VAL A 243 -14.20 -19.95 3.62
N LEU A 244 -15.35 -19.25 3.66
CA LEU A 244 -15.54 -18.13 4.59
C LEU A 244 -15.75 -18.58 6.04
N GLN A 245 -16.45 -19.69 6.27
CA GLN A 245 -16.58 -20.27 7.62
C GLN A 245 -15.21 -20.64 8.17
N LEU A 246 -14.41 -21.34 7.35
CA LEU A 246 -13.04 -21.71 7.70
C LEU A 246 -12.21 -20.46 8.00
N THR A 247 -12.38 -19.40 7.21
CA THR A 247 -11.68 -18.13 7.40
C THR A 247 -12.07 -17.42 8.71
N CYS A 248 -13.31 -17.56 9.18
CA CYS A 248 -13.77 -17.00 10.45
C CYS A 248 -13.19 -17.70 11.69
N SER A 249 -12.80 -18.97 11.57
CA SER A 249 -12.23 -19.76 12.66
C SER A 249 -10.72 -19.56 12.85
N ILE A 250 -10.11 -18.62 12.13
CA ILE A 250 -8.66 -18.38 12.18
C ILE A 250 -8.39 -17.08 12.92
N ASP A 251 -7.63 -17.17 13.99
CA ASP A 251 -7.08 -16.03 14.73
C ASP A 251 -5.86 -15.43 14.01
N GLY A 252 -5.65 -14.12 14.17
CA GLY A 252 -4.43 -13.44 13.72
C GLY A 252 -4.43 -12.97 12.26
N LEU A 253 -5.59 -12.65 11.67
CA LEU A 253 -5.62 -12.00 10.37
C LEU A 253 -4.95 -10.64 10.40
N ARG A 254 -3.93 -10.47 9.56
CA ARG A 254 -3.45 -9.14 9.18
C ARG A 254 -4.32 -8.48 8.10
N ILE A 255 -5.16 -9.26 7.40
CA ILE A 255 -6.03 -8.75 6.33
C ILE A 255 -7.43 -8.53 6.89
N GLU A 256 -7.94 -7.32 6.72
CA GLU A 256 -9.28 -6.98 7.17
C GLU A 256 -10.35 -7.82 6.44
N LYS A 257 -11.34 -8.33 7.19
CA LYS A 257 -12.44 -9.13 6.63
C LYS A 257 -13.22 -8.42 5.53
N ARG A 258 -13.33 -7.09 5.63
CA ARG A 258 -13.92 -6.25 4.60
C ARG A 258 -13.19 -6.43 3.27
N VAL A 259 -11.86 -6.34 3.26
CA VAL A 259 -11.06 -6.54 2.05
C VAL A 259 -11.28 -7.93 1.45
N ILE A 260 -11.42 -8.97 2.28
CA ILE A 260 -11.73 -10.33 1.81
C ILE A 260 -13.10 -10.36 1.11
N ILE A 261 -14.13 -9.76 1.70
CA ILE A 261 -15.47 -9.70 1.10
C ILE A 261 -15.46 -8.90 -0.20
N ASP A 262 -14.85 -7.71 -0.21
CA ASP A 262 -14.70 -6.87 -1.41
C ASP A 262 -14.07 -7.67 -2.56
N ARG A 263 -13.01 -8.43 -2.27
CA ARG A 263 -12.31 -9.26 -3.25
C ARG A 263 -13.14 -10.45 -3.73
N ILE A 264 -13.93 -11.08 -2.86
CA ILE A 264 -14.79 -12.20 -3.22
C ILE A 264 -15.94 -11.74 -4.13
N LEU A 265 -16.58 -10.62 -3.79
CA LEU A 265 -17.67 -10.11 -4.60
C LEU A 265 -17.16 -9.65 -5.97
N ALA A 266 -16.04 -8.92 -6.01
CA ALA A 266 -15.36 -8.58 -7.27
C ALA A 266 -14.93 -9.81 -8.07
N LEU A 267 -14.69 -10.96 -7.42
CA LEU A 267 -14.38 -12.22 -8.09
C LEU A 267 -15.64 -12.86 -8.70
N LEU A 268 -16.79 -12.80 -8.01
CA LEU A 268 -18.08 -13.28 -8.52
C LEU A 268 -18.57 -12.50 -9.74
N ASP A 269 -18.15 -11.23 -9.88
CA ASP A 269 -18.40 -10.39 -11.05
C ASP A 269 -17.51 -10.73 -12.27
N THR A 270 -16.70 -11.79 -12.18
CA THR A 270 -15.87 -12.27 -13.30
C THR A 270 -16.32 -13.65 -13.79
N ASP A 271 -15.75 -14.11 -14.91
CA ASP A 271 -16.01 -15.43 -15.49
C ASP A 271 -15.42 -16.56 -14.62
N LEU A 272 -16.07 -16.84 -13.50
CA LEU A 272 -15.75 -17.96 -12.63
C LEU A 272 -16.35 -19.27 -13.19
N PRO A 273 -15.68 -20.41 -12.98
CA PRO A 273 -16.33 -21.71 -13.17
C PRO A 273 -17.60 -21.81 -12.32
N ASP A 274 -18.71 -22.29 -12.92
CA ASP A 274 -20.03 -22.34 -12.28
C ASP A 274 -20.02 -23.04 -10.92
N ASP A 275 -19.25 -24.12 -10.80
CA ASP A 275 -19.11 -24.90 -9.58
C ASP A 275 -18.45 -24.09 -8.46
N VAL A 276 -17.42 -23.31 -8.81
CA VAL A 276 -16.72 -22.41 -7.88
C VAL A 276 -17.64 -21.25 -7.48
N ALA A 277 -18.32 -20.62 -8.45
CA ALA A 277 -19.25 -19.54 -8.16
C ALA A 277 -20.38 -20.01 -7.23
N ALA A 278 -20.95 -21.20 -7.48
CA ALA A 278 -21.97 -21.79 -6.61
C ALA A 278 -21.45 -22.08 -5.19
N ALA A 279 -20.22 -22.60 -5.06
CA ALA A 279 -19.58 -22.83 -3.77
C ALA A 279 -19.34 -21.52 -2.99
N VAL A 280 -18.82 -20.49 -3.66
CA VAL A 280 -18.58 -19.17 -3.06
C VAL A 280 -19.89 -18.52 -2.61
N ARG A 281 -20.92 -18.51 -3.46
CA ARG A 281 -22.26 -18.00 -3.09
C ARG A 281 -22.84 -18.75 -1.89
N ARG A 282 -22.68 -20.07 -1.82
CA ARG A 282 -23.07 -20.87 -0.64
C ARG A 282 -22.31 -20.42 0.60
N SER A 283 -21.00 -20.19 0.48
CA SER A 283 -20.17 -19.73 1.60
C SER A 283 -20.55 -18.32 2.08
N LEU A 284 -21.02 -17.43 1.20
CA LEU A 284 -21.52 -16.10 1.59
C LEU A 284 -22.84 -16.23 2.37
N ARG A 285 -23.74 -17.12 1.93
CA ARG A 285 -25.04 -17.39 2.57
C ARG A 285 -24.94 -18.12 3.91
N ASP A 286 -23.85 -18.82 4.15
CA ASP A 286 -23.64 -19.57 5.38
C ASP A 286 -22.27 -19.23 5.97
N LEU A 287 -22.23 -18.17 6.78
CA LEU A 287 -21.08 -17.80 7.60
C LEU A 287 -21.04 -18.58 8.93
N GLY A 288 -21.97 -19.52 9.14
CA GLY A 288 -22.15 -20.27 10.37
C GLY A 288 -22.87 -19.47 11.47
N PRO A 289 -23.35 -20.15 12.54
CA PRO A 289 -23.91 -19.49 13.70
C PRO A 289 -22.83 -18.72 14.48
N LEU A 290 -23.25 -17.80 15.36
CA LEU A 290 -22.36 -17.29 16.39
C LEU A 290 -22.05 -18.47 17.34
N SER A 291 -20.77 -18.70 17.60
CA SER A 291 -20.20 -19.74 18.44
C SER A 291 -19.93 -19.24 19.86
N ASP A 292 -19.62 -20.14 20.79
CA ASP A 292 -19.19 -19.74 22.14
C ASP A 292 -17.80 -19.07 22.18
N SER A 293 -17.09 -18.99 21.04
CA SER A 293 -15.79 -18.30 20.92
C SER A 293 -15.99 -16.81 20.61
N PRO A 294 -15.59 -15.89 21.50
CA PRO A 294 -15.74 -14.45 21.29
C PRO A 294 -14.99 -13.93 20.06
N VAL A 295 -13.86 -14.57 19.70
CA VAL A 295 -13.03 -14.18 18.56
C VAL A 295 -13.70 -14.60 17.26
N GLU A 296 -14.15 -15.86 17.15
CA GLU A 296 -14.87 -16.33 15.95
C GLU A 296 -16.15 -15.52 15.71
N ASP A 297 -16.83 -15.16 16.79
CA ASP A 297 -18.03 -14.32 16.75
C ASP A 297 -17.75 -12.92 16.24
N LEU A 298 -16.65 -12.31 16.68
CA LEU A 298 -16.22 -11.02 16.19
C LEU A 298 -15.90 -11.09 14.69
N GLU A 299 -15.19 -12.12 14.26
CA GLU A 299 -14.82 -12.30 12.85
C GLU A 299 -16.04 -12.56 11.94
N ARG A 300 -16.97 -13.42 12.36
CA ARG A 300 -18.25 -13.64 11.64
C ARG A 300 -19.07 -12.36 11.60
N SER A 301 -19.16 -11.62 12.71
CA SER A 301 -19.85 -10.34 12.80
C SER A 301 -19.23 -9.30 11.85
N ASN A 302 -17.90 -9.26 11.71
CA ASN A 302 -17.23 -8.35 10.79
C ASN A 302 -17.48 -8.70 9.32
N MET A 303 -17.47 -9.98 8.95
CA MET A 303 -17.85 -10.41 7.59
C MET A 303 -19.32 -10.09 7.26
N ARG A 304 -20.23 -10.39 8.18
CA ARG A 304 -21.66 -10.05 8.00
C ARG A 304 -21.84 -8.55 7.81
N ARG A 305 -21.16 -7.73 8.61
CA ARG A 305 -21.21 -6.26 8.47
C ARG A 305 -20.70 -5.79 7.11
N ALA A 306 -19.62 -6.39 6.60
CA ALA A 306 -19.12 -6.07 5.26
C ALA A 306 -20.14 -6.43 4.16
N LEU A 307 -20.80 -7.60 4.26
CA LEU A 307 -21.88 -7.98 3.34
C LEU A 307 -23.07 -7.02 3.38
N LEU A 308 -23.50 -6.62 4.59
CA LEU A 308 -24.60 -5.68 4.77
C LEU A 308 -24.28 -4.31 4.14
N ALA A 309 -23.04 -3.83 4.30
CA ALA A 309 -22.60 -2.57 3.72
C ALA A 309 -22.65 -2.58 2.18
N HIS A 310 -22.35 -3.72 1.55
CA HIS A 310 -22.47 -3.90 0.10
C HIS A 310 -23.91 -4.09 -0.37
N ALA A 311 -24.73 -4.81 0.41
CA ALA A 311 -26.15 -4.97 0.11
C ALA A 311 -26.91 -3.63 0.13
N ILE A 312 -26.53 -2.68 1.00
CA ILE A 312 -27.06 -1.30 1.01
C ILE A 312 -26.70 -0.54 -0.28
N LYS A 313 -25.59 -0.90 -0.92
CA LYS A 313 -25.18 -0.36 -2.23
C LYS A 313 -25.79 -1.13 -3.41
N LEU A 314 -26.75 -2.02 -3.14
CA LEU A 314 -27.44 -2.84 -4.14
C LEU A 314 -26.52 -3.78 -4.95
N GLU A 315 -25.39 -4.20 -4.38
CA GLU A 315 -24.53 -5.19 -5.02
C GLU A 315 -25.25 -6.56 -5.09
N PRO A 316 -25.51 -7.13 -6.29
CA PRO A 316 -26.45 -8.25 -6.45
C PRO A 316 -26.13 -9.49 -5.61
N GLU A 317 -24.85 -9.89 -5.58
CA GLU A 317 -24.40 -11.07 -4.84
C GLU A 317 -24.49 -10.87 -3.32
N ALA A 318 -24.23 -9.64 -2.84
CA ALA A 318 -24.38 -9.30 -1.44
C ALA A 318 -25.86 -9.24 -1.02
N VAL A 319 -26.73 -8.65 -1.86
CA VAL A 319 -28.18 -8.64 -1.64
C VAL A 319 -28.73 -10.07 -1.55
N ALA A 320 -28.39 -10.92 -2.53
CA ALA A 320 -28.82 -12.31 -2.53
C ALA A 320 -28.35 -13.06 -1.27
N ALA A 321 -27.07 -12.90 -0.89
CA ALA A 321 -26.54 -13.54 0.31
C ALA A 321 -27.24 -13.07 1.59
N VAL A 322 -27.47 -11.75 1.74
CA VAL A 322 -28.14 -11.17 2.92
C VAL A 322 -29.60 -11.62 3.02
N VAL A 323 -30.33 -11.62 1.90
CA VAL A 323 -31.74 -12.05 1.87
C VAL A 323 -31.87 -13.54 2.15
N ASP A 324 -31.09 -14.37 1.46
CA ASP A 324 -31.17 -15.84 1.59
C ASP A 324 -30.76 -16.31 3.00
N ALA A 325 -29.72 -15.70 3.58
CA ALA A 325 -29.24 -16.03 4.91
C ALA A 325 -30.03 -15.36 6.04
N GLY A 326 -30.84 -14.35 5.71
CA GLY A 326 -31.54 -13.52 6.70
C GLY A 326 -30.58 -12.72 7.60
N TYR A 327 -29.43 -12.29 7.09
CA TYR A 327 -28.49 -11.46 7.85
C TYR A 327 -29.09 -10.09 8.14
N LEU A 328 -28.81 -9.57 9.34
CA LEU A 328 -29.30 -8.28 9.79
C LEU A 328 -28.22 -7.52 10.52
N PRO A 329 -28.34 -6.18 10.58
CA PRO A 329 -27.59 -5.36 11.51
C PRO A 329 -27.88 -5.76 12.96
N LYS A 330 -27.02 -5.34 13.90
CA LYS A 330 -27.24 -5.65 15.32
C LYS A 330 -28.46 -4.90 15.84
N ASP A 331 -29.06 -5.41 16.93
CA ASP A 331 -30.21 -4.75 17.56
C ASP A 331 -29.87 -3.30 17.94
N GLY A 332 -30.69 -2.37 17.45
CA GLY A 332 -30.50 -0.93 17.64
C GLY A 332 -29.70 -0.22 16.54
N ASP A 333 -29.13 -0.94 15.57
CA ASP A 333 -28.49 -0.31 14.42
C ASP A 333 -29.52 0.43 13.55
N ARG A 334 -29.21 1.68 13.23
CA ARG A 334 -30.06 2.56 12.41
C ARG A 334 -30.18 2.07 10.96
N GLU A 335 -29.31 1.15 10.54
CA GLU A 335 -29.23 0.59 9.19
C GLU A 335 -30.31 -0.46 8.89
N LEU A 336 -31.03 -0.96 9.91
CA LEU A 336 -32.03 -2.03 9.73
C LEU A 336 -33.12 -1.66 8.71
N LEU A 337 -33.76 -0.50 8.86
CA LEU A 337 -34.85 -0.09 7.97
C LEU A 337 -34.36 0.24 6.54
N PRO A 338 -33.27 1.00 6.35
CA PRO A 338 -32.63 1.17 5.05
C PRO A 338 -32.35 -0.15 4.35
N LEU A 339 -31.72 -1.09 5.04
CA LEU A 339 -31.39 -2.41 4.48
C LEU A 339 -32.64 -3.18 4.06
N LEU A 340 -33.64 -3.30 4.94
CA LEU A 340 -34.86 -4.06 4.63
C LEU A 340 -35.63 -3.47 3.44
N PHE A 341 -35.62 -2.15 3.30
CA PHE A 341 -36.23 -1.48 2.15
C PHE A 341 -35.45 -1.76 0.88
N LEU A 342 -34.13 -1.49 0.87
CA LEU A 342 -33.26 -1.63 -0.30
C LEU A 342 -33.14 -3.08 -0.79
N THR A 343 -33.14 -4.05 0.12
CA THR A 343 -33.10 -5.48 -0.18
C THR A 343 -34.49 -6.10 -0.41
N GLU A 344 -35.54 -5.27 -0.53
CA GLU A 344 -36.91 -5.69 -0.84
C GLU A 344 -37.55 -6.69 0.13
N GLN A 345 -37.09 -6.71 1.39
CA GLN A 345 -37.64 -7.57 2.45
C GLN A 345 -38.94 -6.98 3.02
N PHE A 346 -39.89 -6.63 2.13
CA PHE A 346 -41.04 -5.79 2.44
C PHE A 346 -41.99 -6.35 3.50
N LYS A 347 -42.14 -7.68 3.58
CA LYS A 347 -42.94 -8.31 4.64
C LYS A 347 -42.39 -7.99 6.04
N ARG A 348 -41.07 -7.97 6.16
CA ARG A 348 -40.38 -7.65 7.42
C ARG A 348 -40.33 -6.14 7.64
N TYR A 349 -40.00 -5.38 6.61
CA TYR A 349 -40.04 -3.91 6.64
C TYR A 349 -41.40 -3.38 7.15
N ALA A 350 -42.51 -3.88 6.60
CA ALA A 350 -43.86 -3.46 7.00
C ALA A 350 -44.21 -3.81 8.45
N ARG A 351 -43.53 -4.78 9.06
CA ARG A 351 -43.69 -5.10 10.50
C ARG A 351 -42.93 -4.11 11.38
N GLU A 352 -41.73 -3.71 10.96
CA GLU A 352 -40.84 -2.83 11.72
C GLU A 352 -41.18 -1.33 11.57
N ASP A 353 -41.65 -0.92 10.39
CA ASP A 353 -42.05 0.46 10.08
C ASP A 353 -43.28 0.49 9.16
N PRO A 354 -44.49 0.18 9.68
CA PRO A 354 -45.71 0.08 8.88
C PRO A 354 -46.04 1.35 8.07
N ASN A 355 -45.64 2.52 8.57
CA ASN A 355 -45.98 3.83 8.00
C ASN A 355 -44.79 4.53 7.30
N GLY A 356 -43.61 3.87 7.25
CA GLY A 356 -42.40 4.45 6.67
C GLY A 356 -41.87 5.70 7.40
N THR A 357 -42.35 5.99 8.60
CA THR A 357 -41.99 7.22 9.34
C THR A 357 -40.59 7.09 9.93
N ARG A 358 -40.24 5.90 10.42
CA ARG A 358 -38.92 5.66 11.02
C ARG A 358 -37.83 5.67 9.95
N LEU A 359 -38.08 5.07 8.79
CA LEU A 359 -37.15 5.11 7.66
C LEU A 359 -36.92 6.56 7.20
N ARG A 360 -37.98 7.35 7.05
CA ARG A 360 -37.88 8.78 6.71
C ARG A 360 -37.02 9.56 7.71
N ALA A 361 -37.18 9.31 9.01
CA ALA A 361 -36.37 9.94 10.04
C ALA A 361 -34.88 9.54 9.93
N VAL A 362 -34.60 8.25 9.73
CA VAL A 362 -33.21 7.77 9.54
C VAL A 362 -32.58 8.41 8.31
N LEU A 363 -33.29 8.47 7.18
CA LEU A 363 -32.81 9.08 5.95
C LEU A 363 -32.62 10.60 6.11
N ALA A 364 -33.48 11.29 6.87
CA ALA A 364 -33.32 12.71 7.14
C ALA A 364 -32.06 13.01 7.95
N GLU A 365 -31.76 12.19 8.96
CA GLU A 365 -30.56 12.35 9.79
C GLU A 365 -29.27 11.94 9.09
N ASN A 366 -29.32 10.98 8.15
CA ASN A 366 -28.13 10.32 7.60
C ASN A 366 -28.08 10.36 6.07
N ARG A 367 -28.55 11.44 5.45
CA ARG A 367 -28.60 11.59 3.97
C ARG A 367 -27.27 11.28 3.27
N TYR A 368 -26.14 11.58 3.92
CA TYR A 368 -24.80 11.38 3.36
C TYR A 368 -24.33 9.92 3.30
N LEU A 369 -25.00 9.01 4.01
CA LEU A 369 -24.66 7.58 4.03
C LEU A 369 -25.36 6.77 2.93
N TYR A 370 -26.36 7.36 2.27
CA TYR A 370 -27.26 6.66 1.36
C TYR A 370 -27.40 7.41 0.04
N GLU A 371 -27.69 6.68 -1.03
CA GLU A 371 -27.92 7.26 -2.34
C GLU A 371 -29.43 7.30 -2.63
N HIS A 372 -29.97 8.50 -2.90
CA HIS A 372 -31.41 8.67 -3.19
C HIS A 372 -31.85 7.81 -4.37
N GLU A 373 -31.01 7.70 -5.40
CA GLU A 373 -31.29 6.92 -6.59
C GLU A 373 -31.60 5.45 -6.29
N HIS A 374 -30.89 4.84 -5.32
CA HIS A 374 -31.14 3.47 -4.90
C HIS A 374 -32.54 3.30 -4.29
N PHE A 375 -32.94 4.20 -3.39
CA PHE A 375 -34.27 4.14 -2.77
C PHE A 375 -35.38 4.38 -3.77
N ARG A 376 -35.21 5.35 -4.67
CA ARG A 376 -36.18 5.66 -5.72
C ARG A 376 -36.37 4.48 -6.66
N THR A 377 -35.28 3.87 -7.12
CA THR A 377 -35.30 2.69 -8.00
C THR A 377 -36.06 1.53 -7.38
N VAL A 378 -35.79 1.23 -6.10
CA VAL A 378 -36.48 0.16 -5.38
C VAL A 378 -37.96 0.50 -5.13
N ALA A 379 -38.27 1.74 -4.79
CA ALA A 379 -39.64 2.21 -4.57
C ALA A 379 -40.49 2.09 -5.85
N GLU A 380 -39.96 2.57 -6.99
CA GLU A 380 -40.62 2.47 -8.29
C GLU A 380 -40.84 1.02 -8.72
N ARG A 381 -39.81 0.17 -8.61
CA ARG A 381 -39.90 -1.25 -8.96
C ARG A 381 -40.92 -2.00 -8.10
N ALA A 382 -41.05 -1.65 -6.83
CA ALA A 382 -41.93 -2.31 -5.88
C ALA A 382 -43.33 -1.68 -5.76
N ASP A 383 -43.65 -0.66 -6.57
CA ASP A 383 -44.88 0.15 -6.49
C ASP A 383 -45.12 0.70 -5.07
N ARG A 384 -44.09 1.32 -4.50
CA ARG A 384 -44.11 1.90 -3.14
C ARG A 384 -43.79 3.40 -3.16
N PRO A 385 -44.24 4.16 -2.15
CA PRO A 385 -43.84 5.55 -2.00
C PRO A 385 -42.33 5.69 -1.82
N ASP A 386 -41.74 6.69 -2.47
CA ASP A 386 -40.34 7.07 -2.22
C ASP A 386 -40.18 7.48 -0.75
N PRO A 387 -39.34 6.78 0.04
CA PRO A 387 -39.13 7.09 1.44
C PRO A 387 -38.19 8.28 1.64
N TRP A 388 -37.62 8.85 0.57
CA TRP A 388 -36.70 9.96 0.71
C TRP A 388 -37.40 11.21 1.25
N PRO A 389 -36.87 11.85 2.29
CA PRO A 389 -37.47 13.06 2.82
C PRO A 389 -37.41 14.18 1.76
N PRO A 390 -38.46 15.03 1.67
CA PRO A 390 -38.43 16.16 0.75
C PRO A 390 -37.21 17.05 1.00
N GLU A 391 -36.72 17.72 -0.04
CA GLU A 391 -35.69 18.75 0.13
C GLU A 391 -36.19 19.78 1.14
N GLU A 392 -35.41 20.04 2.18
CA GLU A 392 -35.71 21.15 3.07
C GLU A 392 -35.65 22.41 2.21
N ARG A 393 -36.76 23.15 2.17
CA ARG A 393 -36.77 24.49 1.57
C ARG A 393 -35.66 25.26 2.28
N SER A 394 -34.59 25.58 1.56
CA SER A 394 -33.59 26.50 2.06
C SER A 394 -34.34 27.72 2.59
N PRO A 395 -34.06 28.19 3.82
CA PRO A 395 -34.75 29.35 4.36
C PRO A 395 -34.60 30.45 3.32
N SER A 396 -35.73 30.90 2.78
CA SER A 396 -35.79 32.05 1.89
C SER A 396 -35.03 33.15 2.58
N GLY A 397 -33.93 33.58 1.98
CA GLY A 397 -33.13 34.70 2.45
C GLY A 397 -33.89 36.01 2.27
N ASP A 398 -35.07 36.14 2.87
CA ASP A 398 -35.70 37.42 3.17
C ASP A 398 -34.97 38.00 4.38
N ARG A 399 -33.73 38.42 4.15
CA ARG A 399 -33.14 39.51 4.91
C ARG A 399 -33.79 40.79 4.40
N THR A 400 -34.98 41.09 4.92
CA THR A 400 -35.38 42.48 5.09
C THR A 400 -34.31 43.14 5.97
N SER A 401 -33.49 43.98 5.35
CA SER A 401 -32.52 44.83 6.01
C SER A 401 -33.24 45.79 6.96
N THR A 402 -33.45 45.38 8.20
CA THR A 402 -33.69 46.30 9.31
C THR A 402 -32.35 46.94 9.66
N VAL A 403 -32.17 48.17 9.18
CA VAL A 403 -31.04 49.04 9.52
C VAL A 403 -31.08 49.32 11.03
N HIS A 404 -30.27 48.61 11.80
CA HIS A 404 -29.93 49.03 13.16
C HIS A 404 -28.78 50.02 13.09
N VAL A 405 -29.12 51.30 13.21
CA VAL A 405 -28.20 52.37 13.60
C VAL A 405 -27.84 52.14 15.06
N SER A 406 -26.57 51.80 15.33
CA SER A 406 -25.98 51.97 16.65
C SER A 406 -24.65 52.69 16.52
N THR A 407 -24.73 53.99 16.75
CA THR A 407 -23.65 54.93 17.06
C THR A 407 -22.81 54.39 18.21
N TRP A 408 -21.50 54.20 17.99
CA TRP A 408 -20.50 54.26 19.06
C TRP A 408 -19.28 55.05 18.59
N LEU A 409 -18.95 56.08 19.38
CA LEU A 409 -17.87 57.02 19.19
C LEU A 409 -16.52 56.31 19.15
N SER A 410 -15.72 56.61 18.14
CA SER A 410 -14.27 56.42 18.15
C SER A 410 -13.64 57.78 18.39
N SER A 411 -12.94 57.94 19.49
CA SER A 411 -12.17 59.15 19.81
C SER A 411 -10.72 58.76 20.09
N PHE A 412 -9.83 59.40 19.30
CA PHE A 412 -8.37 59.57 19.45
C PHE A 412 -7.51 58.32 19.23
N ASP A 413 -6.80 58.20 18.11
CA ASP A 413 -5.68 58.97 17.55
C ASP A 413 -4.35 58.27 17.82
N ALA A 414 -3.76 57.80 16.73
CA ALA A 414 -2.38 57.39 16.63
C ALA A 414 -1.54 58.62 16.21
N GLY A 415 -0.41 58.85 16.87
CA GLY A 415 0.61 59.75 16.35
C GLY A 415 1.76 60.08 17.30
N GLY A 416 2.91 59.43 17.08
CA GLY A 416 4.21 60.15 17.09
C GLY A 416 5.30 59.74 18.10
N HIS A 417 6.44 59.32 17.53
CA HIS A 417 7.84 59.49 17.99
C HIS A 417 8.31 58.92 19.34
N PHE A 418 9.19 57.91 19.29
CA PHE A 418 10.66 58.03 19.39
C PHE A 418 11.34 56.78 18.81
#